data_AF-A0A499UU69-F1
#
_entry.id   AF-A0A499UU69-F1
#
_cell.length_a   1.000
_cell.length_b   1.000
_cell.length_c   1.000
_cell.angle_alpha   90.00
_cell.angle_beta   90.00
_cell.angle_gamma   90.00
#
_symmetry.space_group_name_H-M   'P 1'
#
loop_
_entity.id
_entity.type
_entity.pdbx_description
1 polymer ?
#
loop_
_entity_poly.entity_id
_entity_poly.type
_entity_poly.pdbx_seq_one_letter_code
_entity_poly.pdbx_strand_id
1 'polypeptide(L)'
;MSLITTLARMEAVREGRAQPLTTVRHRHLSERPLAFVPLTTAGEAGAPLGALVGTDRDTPRLLIVAQPRDRDLRFAFLAALAEEIQPYLDSYADQVELEERKETDPETGKKVPVQVELCEDAPQLLVPSAAGVAFVRLLGRSMRFRRTAEQDPETPFPAPARVPLLGRWLTHYGERSRVPGSCLLLSLTELLSRHWATGQSNLEDQHLGSLLAWIDPPEGLPGAEAALRAESERDENGQLRCPPAGPATDPAFDNKLLAPAMSRYDAARAETSQGVAGGEARLRLAEAELRGLIESQLRPTWDALWRGVDLLRSLPEGARVADRWKRDRWSYTGHRDRVRAGEPPQPKRDDAVTAAQKLAARETAQAQLDAHEALDDPLVMAGRRLAGEAFAGEVIDVEMAWSDAKVPRPRPLVTVRTEDRPHLAERVKLHRVMADGKAQSGEFAGFADTDEAGGADEAGGADEPDGLDGADASGSPEDPARALVVRLTGGMGRGKQPEPGSVPEKGDRVCWTLFEHAPRGGPELPDAESTPWTHGGPPDAAAPAQGPEPDPMTEEDYL
;
A
#
# COMPACT_ATOMS: atom_id res chain seq x y z
N MET A 1 4.23 10.45 13.25
CA MET A 1 5.57 10.35 12.62
C MET A 1 6.55 9.91 13.69
N SER A 2 7.46 9.00 13.38
CA SER A 2 8.53 8.59 14.29
C SER A 2 9.61 9.69 14.39
N LEU A 3 10.42 9.66 15.46
CA LEU A 3 11.53 10.58 15.63
C LEU A 3 12.52 10.54 14.45
N ILE A 4 12.80 9.34 13.92
CA ILE A 4 13.70 9.17 12.78
C ILE A 4 13.16 9.81 11.50
N THR A 5 11.84 9.74 11.25
CA THR A 5 11.22 10.43 10.11
C THR A 5 11.30 11.94 10.29
N THR A 6 11.07 12.46 11.50
CA THR A 6 11.21 13.90 11.77
C THR A 6 12.64 14.38 11.54
N LEU A 7 13.64 13.62 12.03
CA LEU A 7 15.05 13.92 11.81
C LEU A 7 15.38 13.91 10.30
N ALA A 8 14.99 12.87 9.58
CA ALA A 8 15.24 12.75 8.15
C ALA A 8 14.63 13.91 7.34
N ARG A 9 13.45 14.42 7.74
CA ARG A 9 12.85 15.61 7.11
C ARG A 9 13.64 16.89 7.41
N MET A 10 14.14 17.06 8.64
CA MET A 10 15.00 18.19 8.99
C MET A 10 16.34 18.14 8.24
N GLU A 11 16.94 16.96 8.14
CA GLU A 11 18.14 16.72 7.34
C GLU A 11 17.86 16.97 5.86
N ALA A 12 16.70 16.59 5.34
CA ALA A 12 16.34 16.88 3.96
C ALA A 12 16.36 18.38 3.67
N VAL A 13 15.76 19.19 4.57
CA VAL A 13 15.80 20.65 4.47
C VAL A 13 17.23 21.18 4.54
N ARG A 14 18.06 20.67 5.45
CA ARG A 14 19.45 21.11 5.63
C ARG A 14 20.32 20.81 4.41
N GLU A 15 20.23 19.58 3.89
CA GLU A 15 21.04 19.12 2.76
C GLU A 15 20.46 19.54 1.40
N GLY A 16 19.24 20.05 1.38
CA GLY A 16 18.54 20.41 0.15
C GLY A 16 18.21 19.21 -0.75
N ARG A 17 18.08 18.01 -0.20
CA ARG A 17 17.73 16.78 -0.95
C ARG A 17 17.00 15.81 -0.04
N ALA A 18 16.09 15.00 -0.58
CA ALA A 18 15.35 14.02 0.21
C ALA A 18 16.28 13.00 0.87
N GLN A 19 15.95 12.59 2.09
CA GLN A 19 16.70 11.59 2.85
C GLN A 19 16.05 10.22 2.76
N PRO A 20 16.82 9.13 2.62
CA PRO A 20 16.26 7.79 2.61
C PRO A 20 15.63 7.45 3.97
N LEU A 21 14.41 6.94 3.94
CA LEU A 21 13.71 6.37 5.09
C LEU A 21 13.90 4.86 5.19
N THR A 22 14.24 4.23 4.08
CA THR A 22 14.41 2.79 3.94
C THR A 22 15.64 2.48 3.09
N THR A 23 16.25 1.34 3.32
CA THR A 23 17.40 0.82 2.55
C THR A 23 16.99 -0.18 1.48
N VAL A 24 15.79 -0.76 1.62
CA VAL A 24 15.21 -1.71 0.67
C VAL A 24 13.84 -1.23 0.20
N ARG A 25 13.38 -1.76 -0.93
CA ARG A 25 12.02 -1.58 -1.44
C ARG A 25 11.08 -2.56 -0.75
N HIS A 26 10.06 -2.04 -0.07
CA HIS A 26 9.10 -2.85 0.69
C HIS A 26 7.84 -3.24 -0.09
N ARG A 27 7.77 -2.91 -1.37
CA ARG A 27 6.67 -3.27 -2.28
C ARG A 27 7.22 -4.04 -3.46
N HIS A 28 6.43 -4.99 -3.94
CA HIS A 28 6.72 -5.62 -5.22
C HIS A 28 6.52 -4.60 -6.34
N LEU A 29 7.42 -4.61 -7.31
CA LEU A 29 7.31 -3.80 -8.51
C LEU A 29 7.53 -4.73 -9.69
N SER A 30 6.49 -4.92 -10.48
CA SER A 30 6.51 -5.78 -11.66
C SER A 30 7.55 -5.28 -12.66
N GLU A 31 8.07 -6.20 -13.46
CA GLU A 31 8.90 -5.85 -14.63
C GLU A 31 8.09 -5.10 -15.69
N ARG A 32 6.78 -5.40 -15.79
CA ARG A 32 5.86 -4.82 -16.78
C ARG A 32 4.58 -4.30 -16.11
N PRO A 33 4.68 -3.26 -15.25
CA PRO A 33 3.51 -2.67 -14.64
C PRO A 33 2.69 -1.91 -15.69
N LEU A 34 1.37 -1.88 -15.55
CA LEU A 34 0.50 -1.04 -16.35
C LEU A 34 0.39 0.34 -15.69
N ALA A 35 0.96 1.36 -16.32
CA ALA A 35 0.79 2.74 -15.91
C ALA A 35 -0.56 3.26 -16.39
N PHE A 36 -1.29 3.95 -15.51
CA PHE A 36 -2.57 4.60 -15.82
C PHE A 36 -2.58 6.02 -15.25
N VAL A 37 -2.54 7.01 -16.15
CA VAL A 37 -2.54 8.44 -15.81
C VAL A 37 -3.87 9.03 -16.28
N PRO A 38 -4.86 9.18 -15.39
CA PRO A 38 -6.16 9.73 -15.75
C PRO A 38 -6.23 11.26 -15.63
N LEU A 39 -7.11 11.87 -16.41
CA LEU A 39 -7.61 13.23 -16.23
C LEU A 39 -9.15 13.24 -16.22
N THR A 40 -9.70 14.10 -15.38
CA THR A 40 -11.13 14.37 -15.26
C THR A 40 -11.42 15.83 -15.51
N THR A 41 -12.63 16.11 -15.96
CA THR A 41 -13.08 17.49 -16.18
C THR A 41 -13.28 18.20 -14.85
N ALA A 42 -12.81 19.45 -14.74
CA ALA A 42 -13.08 20.27 -13.56
C ALA A 42 -14.59 20.48 -13.36
N GLY A 43 -15.05 20.35 -12.12
CA GLY A 43 -16.44 20.63 -11.72
C GLY A 43 -17.46 19.52 -11.96
N GLU A 44 -17.11 18.44 -12.67
CA GLU A 44 -17.98 17.26 -12.83
C GLU A 44 -17.29 16.00 -12.31
N ALA A 45 -17.72 15.53 -11.14
CA ALA A 45 -17.08 14.41 -10.46
C ALA A 45 -17.12 13.14 -11.31
N GLY A 46 -15.95 12.69 -11.76
CA GLY A 46 -15.80 11.42 -12.47
C GLY A 46 -16.02 11.47 -13.99
N ALA A 47 -16.29 12.64 -14.57
CA ALA A 47 -16.35 12.78 -16.03
C ALA A 47 -14.93 12.68 -16.64
N PRO A 48 -14.61 11.59 -17.37
CA PRO A 48 -13.27 11.43 -17.94
C PRO A 48 -13.02 12.51 -19.00
N LEU A 49 -11.82 13.09 -18.96
CA LEU A 49 -11.32 14.01 -19.99
C LEU A 49 -10.31 13.30 -20.90
N GLY A 50 -9.44 12.49 -20.33
CA GLY A 50 -8.49 11.68 -21.07
C GLY A 50 -7.65 10.80 -20.16
N ALA A 51 -6.84 9.93 -20.76
CA ALA A 51 -5.88 9.11 -20.04
C ALA A 51 -4.72 8.70 -20.94
N LEU A 52 -3.52 8.57 -20.34
CA LEU A 52 -2.45 7.74 -20.88
C LEU A 52 -2.46 6.40 -20.15
N VAL A 53 -2.41 5.31 -20.91
CA VAL A 53 -2.40 3.94 -20.39
C VAL A 53 -1.42 3.09 -21.18
N GLY A 54 -0.70 2.19 -20.53
CA GLY A 54 0.21 1.27 -21.21
C GLY A 54 1.30 0.70 -20.30
N THR A 55 2.05 -0.26 -20.85
CA THR A 55 3.22 -0.88 -20.17
C THR A 55 4.56 -0.41 -20.74
N ASP A 56 4.55 0.23 -21.90
CA ASP A 56 5.74 0.77 -22.57
C ASP A 56 5.83 2.29 -22.36
N ARG A 57 6.95 2.73 -21.79
CA ARG A 57 7.25 4.14 -21.50
C ARG A 57 7.19 5.02 -22.75
N ASP A 58 7.67 4.53 -23.89
CA ASP A 58 7.87 5.35 -25.09
C ASP A 58 6.63 5.37 -25.99
N THR A 59 5.74 4.38 -25.83
CA THR A 59 4.52 4.25 -26.65
C THR A 59 3.24 4.12 -25.80
N PRO A 60 2.86 5.16 -25.02
CA PRO A 60 1.60 5.12 -24.30
C PRO A 60 0.40 5.21 -25.25
N ARG A 61 -0.71 4.59 -24.85
CA ARG A 61 -2.00 4.77 -25.52
C ARG A 61 -2.72 5.98 -24.95
N LEU A 62 -2.96 6.98 -25.80
CA LEU A 62 -3.74 8.18 -25.49
C LEU A 62 -5.23 8.00 -25.81
N LEU A 63 -6.05 8.08 -24.77
CA LEU A 63 -7.51 8.12 -24.82
C LEU A 63 -8.00 9.53 -24.46
N ILE A 64 -8.99 10.05 -25.18
CA ILE A 64 -9.55 11.39 -24.94
C ILE A 64 -11.08 11.38 -25.04
N VAL A 65 -11.71 12.32 -24.36
CA VAL A 65 -13.13 12.64 -24.49
C VAL A 65 -13.24 14.09 -24.96
N ALA A 66 -13.53 14.29 -26.24
CA ALA A 66 -13.56 15.62 -26.85
C ALA A 66 -14.61 16.54 -26.21
N GLN A 67 -15.75 15.99 -25.80
CA GLN A 67 -16.80 16.70 -25.09
C GLN A 67 -17.27 15.86 -23.88
N PRO A 68 -16.77 16.13 -22.66
CA PRO A 68 -17.09 15.35 -21.45
C PRO A 68 -18.56 15.35 -21.06
N ARG A 69 -19.36 16.29 -21.56
CA ARG A 69 -20.82 16.31 -21.35
C ARG A 69 -21.56 15.36 -22.29
N ASP A 70 -20.89 14.85 -23.31
CA ASP A 70 -21.46 13.89 -24.26
C ASP A 70 -21.32 12.46 -23.69
N ARG A 71 -22.48 11.85 -23.42
CA ARG A 71 -22.57 10.52 -22.84
C ARG A 71 -22.02 9.43 -23.77
N ASP A 72 -22.19 9.57 -25.08
CA ASP A 72 -21.72 8.56 -26.05
C ASP A 72 -20.19 8.59 -26.11
N LEU A 73 -19.58 9.78 -26.09
CA LEU A 73 -18.12 9.92 -26.05
C LEU A 73 -17.54 9.37 -24.73
N ARG A 74 -18.22 9.57 -23.60
CA ARG A 74 -17.81 8.95 -22.32
C ARG A 74 -17.85 7.43 -22.39
N PHE A 75 -18.90 6.85 -22.96
CA PHE A 75 -18.97 5.39 -23.10
C PHE A 75 -17.93 4.85 -24.07
N ALA A 76 -17.67 5.55 -25.18
CA ALA A 76 -16.60 5.20 -26.10
C ALA A 76 -15.23 5.21 -25.39
N PHE A 77 -14.97 6.18 -24.51
CA PHE A 77 -13.77 6.19 -23.68
C PHE A 77 -13.68 4.98 -22.74
N LEU A 78 -14.77 4.64 -22.03
CA LEU A 78 -14.79 3.48 -21.13
C LEU A 78 -14.59 2.15 -21.89
N ALA A 79 -15.16 2.05 -23.09
CA ALA A 79 -14.95 0.90 -23.97
C ALA A 79 -13.49 0.80 -24.43
N ALA A 80 -12.90 1.90 -24.90
CA ALA A 80 -11.49 1.93 -25.31
C ALA A 80 -10.53 1.65 -24.14
N LEU A 81 -10.85 2.12 -22.93
CA LEU A 81 -10.10 1.80 -21.72
C LEU A 81 -10.19 0.30 -21.40
N ALA A 82 -11.37 -0.30 -21.53
CA ALA A 82 -11.56 -1.75 -21.36
C ALA A 82 -10.82 -2.57 -22.42
N GLU A 83 -10.77 -2.10 -23.66
CA GLU A 83 -9.99 -2.72 -24.73
C GLU A 83 -8.49 -2.70 -24.46
N GLU A 84 -7.98 -1.68 -23.78
CA GLU A 84 -6.56 -1.58 -23.45
C GLU A 84 -6.18 -2.38 -22.18
N ILE A 85 -6.96 -2.25 -21.09
CA ILE A 85 -6.60 -2.84 -19.79
C ILE A 85 -6.94 -4.32 -19.70
N GLN A 86 -8.07 -4.75 -20.27
CA GLN A 86 -8.55 -6.13 -20.11
C GLN A 86 -7.55 -7.17 -20.66
N PRO A 87 -6.96 -7.01 -21.86
CA PRO A 87 -5.96 -7.94 -22.36
C PRO A 87 -4.72 -8.05 -21.46
N TYR A 88 -4.31 -6.95 -20.84
CA TYR A 88 -3.20 -6.97 -19.87
C TYR A 88 -3.56 -7.81 -18.64
N LEU A 89 -4.76 -7.64 -18.07
CA LEU A 89 -5.22 -8.46 -16.95
C LEU A 89 -5.28 -9.94 -17.34
N ASP A 90 -5.95 -10.25 -18.45
CA ASP A 90 -6.17 -11.63 -18.91
C ASP A 90 -4.85 -12.35 -19.22
N SER A 91 -3.79 -11.62 -19.59
CA SER A 91 -2.48 -12.22 -19.90
C SER A 91 -1.83 -12.99 -18.74
N TYR A 92 -2.25 -12.73 -17.49
CA TYR A 92 -1.78 -13.43 -16.30
C TYR A 92 -2.71 -14.57 -15.85
N ALA A 93 -3.83 -14.78 -16.53
CA ALA A 93 -4.90 -15.64 -16.03
C ALA A 93 -4.64 -17.15 -16.26
N ASP A 94 -3.88 -17.51 -17.30
CA ASP A 94 -3.71 -18.90 -17.73
C ASP A 94 -2.40 -19.56 -17.28
N GLN A 95 -1.37 -18.78 -16.99
CA GLN A 95 -0.10 -19.29 -16.48
C GLN A 95 -0.24 -19.56 -14.97
N VAL A 96 -0.22 -20.83 -14.59
CA VAL A 96 -0.48 -21.28 -13.21
C VAL A 96 0.55 -22.30 -12.73
N GLU A 97 0.85 -22.25 -11.43
CA GLU A 97 1.55 -23.28 -10.68
C GLU A 97 0.59 -24.00 -9.73
N LEU A 98 0.91 -25.25 -9.39
CA LEU A 98 0.11 -26.04 -8.45
C LEU A 98 0.66 -25.88 -7.04
N GLU A 99 -0.20 -25.44 -6.13
CA GLU A 99 0.11 -25.27 -4.71
C GLU A 99 -0.71 -26.23 -3.87
N GLU A 100 -0.09 -26.83 -2.85
CA GLU A 100 -0.81 -27.67 -1.89
C GLU A 100 -1.45 -26.81 -0.81
N ARG A 101 -2.78 -26.84 -0.74
CA ARG A 101 -3.55 -26.18 0.31
C ARG A 101 -4.32 -27.20 1.12
N LYS A 102 -4.43 -26.95 2.42
CA LYS A 102 -5.28 -27.75 3.30
C LYS A 102 -6.69 -27.20 3.27
N GLU A 103 -7.60 -27.93 2.63
CA GLU A 103 -9.03 -27.63 2.68
C GLU A 103 -9.74 -28.58 3.63
N THR A 104 -10.79 -28.07 4.28
CA THR A 104 -11.64 -28.90 5.13
C THR A 104 -12.57 -29.68 4.21
N ASP A 105 -12.42 -31.01 4.24
CA ASP A 105 -13.30 -31.93 3.53
C ASP A 105 -14.73 -31.77 4.07
N PRO A 106 -15.72 -31.44 3.23
CA PRO A 106 -17.09 -31.20 3.66
C PRO A 106 -17.78 -32.46 4.22
N GLU A 107 -17.34 -33.67 3.86
CA GLU A 107 -17.91 -34.92 4.37
C GLU A 107 -17.26 -35.35 5.68
N THR A 108 -15.94 -35.17 5.82
CA THR A 108 -15.19 -35.70 6.97
C THR A 108 -14.81 -34.65 8.01
N GLY A 109 -14.93 -33.35 7.69
CA GLY A 109 -14.50 -32.23 8.52
C GLY A 109 -12.98 -32.18 8.75
N LYS A 110 -12.21 -33.04 8.09
CA LYS A 110 -10.75 -33.12 8.23
C LYS A 110 -10.07 -32.25 7.19
N LYS A 111 -8.90 -31.70 7.56
CA LYS A 111 -8.06 -30.96 6.62
C LYS A 111 -7.30 -31.93 5.71
N VAL A 112 -7.65 -31.96 4.43
CA VAL A 112 -7.02 -32.80 3.40
C VAL A 112 -6.17 -31.89 2.50
N PRO A 113 -4.96 -32.31 2.08
CA PRO A 113 -4.20 -31.58 1.09
C PRO A 113 -4.89 -31.68 -0.28
N VAL A 114 -5.20 -30.54 -0.87
CA VAL A 114 -5.77 -30.38 -2.21
C VAL A 114 -4.79 -29.55 -3.03
N GLN A 115 -4.58 -29.94 -4.29
CA GLN A 115 -3.84 -29.12 -5.23
C GLN A 115 -4.76 -28.06 -5.80
N VAL A 116 -4.37 -26.80 -5.61
CA VAL A 116 -5.08 -25.63 -6.10
C VAL A 116 -4.18 -24.87 -7.07
N GLU A 117 -4.77 -24.34 -8.14
CA GLU A 117 -4.05 -23.50 -9.08
C GLU A 117 -3.75 -22.13 -8.44
N LEU A 118 -2.53 -21.65 -8.62
CA LEU A 118 -2.11 -20.30 -8.30
C LEU A 118 -1.53 -19.67 -9.57
N CYS A 119 -2.01 -18.48 -9.97
CA CYS A 119 -1.42 -17.77 -11.11
C CYS A 119 0.07 -17.53 -10.84
N GLU A 120 0.95 -17.84 -11.79
CA GLU A 120 2.41 -17.69 -11.66
C GLU A 120 2.80 -16.25 -11.27
N ASP A 121 2.04 -15.27 -11.76
CA ASP A 121 2.20 -13.87 -11.40
C ASP A 121 0.84 -13.14 -11.40
N ALA A 122 0.81 -11.85 -11.06
CA ALA A 122 -0.39 -11.03 -11.07
C ALA A 122 -0.17 -9.66 -11.75
N PRO A 123 -1.19 -9.10 -12.43
CA PRO A 123 -1.08 -7.80 -13.07
C PRO A 123 -0.95 -6.69 -12.02
N GLN A 124 -0.04 -5.75 -12.24
CA GLN A 124 0.16 -4.60 -11.35
C GLN A 124 -0.20 -3.29 -12.07
N LEU A 125 -1.01 -2.46 -11.41
CA LEU A 125 -1.41 -1.14 -11.89
C LEU A 125 -0.70 -0.04 -11.08
N LEU A 126 -0.14 0.93 -11.78
CA LEU A 126 0.48 2.12 -11.19
C LEU A 126 -0.30 3.37 -11.59
N VAL A 127 -0.59 4.22 -10.61
CA VAL A 127 -1.19 5.53 -10.82
C VAL A 127 -0.30 6.61 -10.20
N PRO A 128 -0.33 7.87 -10.68
CA PRO A 128 0.60 8.90 -10.20
C PRO A 128 0.42 9.21 -8.71
N SER A 129 -0.83 9.34 -8.26
CA SER A 129 -1.20 9.87 -6.94
C SER A 129 -2.33 9.08 -6.29
N ALA A 130 -2.58 9.34 -5.00
CA ALA A 130 -3.71 8.75 -4.27
C ALA A 130 -5.06 9.10 -4.92
N ALA A 131 -5.16 10.26 -5.57
CA ALA A 131 -6.36 10.65 -6.31
C ALA A 131 -6.58 9.76 -7.55
N GLY A 132 -5.51 9.25 -8.17
CA GLY A 132 -5.61 8.22 -9.22
C GLY A 132 -6.21 6.91 -8.70
N VAL A 133 -5.85 6.49 -7.48
CA VAL A 133 -6.45 5.30 -6.83
C VAL A 133 -7.95 5.52 -6.59
N ALA A 134 -8.32 6.71 -6.12
CA ALA A 134 -9.72 7.08 -5.94
C ALA A 134 -10.49 7.07 -7.27
N PHE A 135 -9.87 7.52 -8.36
CA PHE A 135 -10.48 7.47 -9.70
C PHE A 135 -10.67 6.03 -10.20
N VAL A 136 -9.70 5.15 -10.03
CA VAL A 136 -9.85 3.71 -10.37
C VAL A 136 -11.03 3.09 -9.60
N ARG A 137 -11.19 3.41 -8.32
CA ARG A 137 -12.32 2.95 -7.49
C ARG A 137 -13.66 3.50 -8.00
N LEU A 138 -13.67 4.74 -8.47
CA LEU A 138 -14.86 5.35 -9.06
C LEU A 138 -15.25 4.65 -10.36
N LEU A 139 -14.30 4.38 -11.26
CA LEU A 139 -14.53 3.61 -12.48
C LEU A 139 -15.06 2.20 -12.19
N GLY A 140 -14.46 1.50 -11.23
CA GLY A 140 -14.97 0.18 -10.80
C GLY A 140 -16.44 0.22 -10.36
N ARG A 141 -16.84 1.28 -9.63
CA ARG A 141 -18.23 1.50 -9.23
C ARG A 141 -19.16 1.83 -10.39
N SER A 142 -18.76 2.71 -11.30
CA SER A 142 -19.62 3.17 -12.40
C SER A 142 -19.78 2.13 -13.52
N MET A 143 -18.82 1.21 -13.67
CA MET A 143 -18.79 0.24 -14.76
C MET A 143 -19.38 -1.13 -14.40
N ARG A 144 -19.18 -1.65 -13.18
CA ARG A 144 -19.41 -3.09 -12.87
C ARG A 144 -20.84 -3.59 -13.00
N PHE A 145 -21.83 -2.71 -12.97
CA PHE A 145 -23.26 -3.03 -13.07
C PHE A 145 -23.88 -2.60 -14.41
N ARG A 146 -23.07 -2.12 -15.37
CA ARG A 146 -23.58 -1.75 -16.69
C ARG A 146 -24.10 -3.01 -17.40
N ARG A 147 -25.33 -2.93 -17.93
CA ARG A 147 -25.97 -4.05 -18.64
C ARG A 147 -25.44 -4.16 -20.06
N THR A 148 -25.19 -5.39 -20.48
CA THR A 148 -24.82 -5.72 -21.87
C THR A 148 -26.06 -6.01 -22.70
N ALA A 149 -25.91 -5.98 -24.03
CA ALA A 149 -27.01 -6.32 -24.95
C ALA A 149 -27.51 -7.77 -24.76
N GLU A 150 -26.64 -8.69 -24.33
CA GLU A 150 -27.00 -10.07 -24.05
C GLU A 150 -27.86 -10.21 -22.78
N GLN A 151 -27.63 -9.36 -21.79
CA GLN A 151 -28.32 -9.39 -20.51
C GLN A 151 -29.67 -8.67 -20.55
N ASP A 152 -29.76 -7.60 -21.35
CA ASP A 152 -30.96 -6.77 -21.48
C ASP A 152 -31.06 -6.24 -22.92
N PRO A 153 -31.61 -7.04 -23.85
CA PRO A 153 -31.70 -6.66 -25.28
C PRO A 153 -32.54 -5.41 -25.54
N GLU A 154 -33.46 -5.08 -24.63
CA GLU A 154 -34.34 -3.91 -24.71
C GLU A 154 -33.68 -2.64 -24.15
N THR A 155 -32.47 -2.75 -23.60
CA THR A 155 -31.76 -1.58 -23.08
C THR A 155 -31.35 -0.65 -24.25
N PRO A 156 -31.67 0.66 -24.18
CA PRO A 156 -31.44 1.57 -25.31
C PRO A 156 -29.95 1.84 -25.58
N PHE A 157 -29.06 1.59 -24.60
CA PHE A 157 -27.62 1.83 -24.70
C PHE A 157 -26.83 0.71 -24.01
N PRO A 158 -26.72 -0.49 -24.62
CA PRO A 158 -26.02 -1.61 -24.02
C PRO A 158 -24.52 -1.33 -23.96
N ALA A 159 -23.89 -1.63 -22.82
CA ALA A 159 -22.45 -1.54 -22.70
C ALA A 159 -21.77 -2.75 -23.39
N PRO A 160 -20.62 -2.57 -24.07
CA PRO A 160 -19.79 -3.68 -24.51
C PRO A 160 -19.42 -4.59 -23.33
N ALA A 161 -19.42 -5.91 -23.50
CA ALA A 161 -19.22 -6.86 -22.40
C ALA A 161 -17.91 -6.66 -21.60
N ARG A 162 -16.88 -6.11 -22.25
CA ARG A 162 -15.59 -5.78 -21.60
C ARG A 162 -15.72 -4.66 -20.55
N VAL A 163 -16.68 -3.75 -20.69
CA VAL A 163 -16.87 -2.61 -19.77
C VAL A 163 -17.27 -3.08 -18.36
N PRO A 164 -18.39 -3.81 -18.16
CA PRO A 164 -18.73 -4.30 -16.82
C PRO A 164 -17.69 -5.29 -16.28
N LEU A 165 -17.04 -6.07 -17.14
CA LEU A 165 -15.93 -6.96 -16.74
C LEU A 165 -14.75 -6.18 -16.15
N LEU A 166 -14.27 -5.14 -16.86
CA LEU A 166 -13.23 -4.26 -16.33
C LEU A 166 -13.70 -3.58 -15.04
N GLY A 167 -14.98 -3.18 -14.96
CA GLY A 167 -15.55 -2.62 -13.72
C GLY A 167 -15.42 -3.54 -12.51
N ARG A 168 -15.62 -4.86 -12.70
CA ARG A 168 -15.42 -5.87 -11.64
C ARG A 168 -13.95 -5.97 -11.23
N TRP A 169 -13.03 -5.95 -12.20
CA TRP A 169 -11.59 -5.93 -11.94
C TRP A 169 -11.13 -4.68 -11.21
N LEU A 170 -11.50 -3.49 -11.68
CA LEU A 170 -11.13 -2.22 -11.01
C LEU A 170 -11.75 -2.11 -9.61
N THR A 171 -12.93 -2.72 -9.38
CA THR A 171 -13.49 -2.85 -8.02
C THR A 171 -12.62 -3.72 -7.13
N HIS A 172 -12.11 -4.85 -7.64
CA HIS A 172 -11.17 -5.70 -6.90
C HIS A 172 -9.86 -4.96 -6.58
N TYR A 173 -9.20 -4.37 -7.59
CA TYR A 173 -7.97 -3.60 -7.41
C TYR A 173 -8.16 -2.42 -6.45
N GLY A 174 -9.30 -1.74 -6.57
CA GLY A 174 -9.72 -0.68 -5.66
C GLY A 174 -9.86 -1.14 -4.20
N GLU A 175 -10.44 -2.30 -3.95
CA GLU A 175 -10.50 -2.85 -2.58
C GLU A 175 -9.14 -3.33 -2.07
N ARG A 176 -8.30 -3.86 -2.96
CA ARG A 176 -6.93 -4.30 -2.66
C ARG A 176 -6.00 -3.15 -2.33
N SER A 177 -6.17 -1.97 -2.94
CA SER A 177 -5.41 -0.76 -2.56
C SER A 177 -5.59 -0.35 -1.09
N ARG A 178 -6.66 -0.80 -0.42
CA ARG A 178 -6.90 -0.54 1.02
C ARG A 178 -6.32 -1.61 1.94
N VAL A 179 -5.71 -2.66 1.39
CA VAL A 179 -5.10 -3.74 2.16
C VAL A 179 -3.62 -3.41 2.33
N PRO A 180 -3.15 -3.18 3.57
CA PRO A 180 -1.76 -2.87 3.83
C PRO A 180 -0.81 -3.89 3.21
N GLY A 181 0.18 -3.40 2.48
CA GLY A 181 1.20 -4.22 1.83
C GLY A 181 0.78 -4.85 0.50
N SER A 182 -0.47 -4.68 0.07
CA SER A 182 -0.87 -5.07 -1.28
C SER A 182 -0.16 -4.20 -2.31
N CYS A 183 0.23 -4.83 -3.41
CA CYS A 183 0.99 -4.24 -4.50
C CYS A 183 0.20 -4.28 -5.83
N LEU A 184 -1.07 -4.69 -5.85
CA LEU A 184 -1.85 -4.79 -7.10
C LEU A 184 -2.18 -3.43 -7.70
N LEU A 185 -2.50 -2.42 -6.88
CA LEU A 185 -2.74 -1.05 -7.30
C LEU A 185 -1.95 -0.11 -6.39
N LEU A 186 -0.96 0.59 -6.94
CA LEU A 186 -0.06 1.46 -6.18
C LEU A 186 -0.14 2.90 -6.70
N SER A 187 -0.19 3.85 -5.76
CA SER A 187 0.11 5.25 -6.03
C SER A 187 1.62 5.46 -5.98
N LEU A 188 2.17 6.15 -6.99
CA LEU A 188 3.58 6.45 -7.03
C LEU A 188 3.99 7.47 -5.97
N THR A 189 3.19 8.50 -5.69
CA THR A 189 3.48 9.46 -4.61
C THR A 189 3.56 8.76 -3.25
N GLU A 190 2.59 7.91 -2.92
CA GLU A 190 2.63 7.13 -1.67
C GLU A 190 3.82 6.18 -1.61
N LEU A 191 4.17 5.56 -2.75
CA LEU A 191 5.28 4.63 -2.82
C LEU A 191 6.63 5.35 -2.64
N LEU A 192 6.83 6.48 -3.30
CA LEU A 192 8.05 7.31 -3.16
C LEU A 192 8.18 7.89 -1.74
N SER A 193 7.12 8.49 -1.18
CA SER A 193 7.14 9.07 0.18
C SER A 193 7.35 8.03 1.29
N ARG A 194 7.18 6.73 1.00
CA ARG A 194 7.56 5.65 1.91
C ARG A 194 9.06 5.40 1.99
N HIS A 195 9.80 5.72 0.94
CA HIS A 195 11.23 5.42 0.85
C HIS A 195 12.09 6.68 1.03
N TRP A 196 11.53 7.87 0.80
CA TRP A 196 12.25 9.13 0.94
C TRP A 196 11.45 10.15 1.76
N ALA A 197 12.12 10.80 2.71
CA ALA A 197 11.64 11.95 3.44
C ALA A 197 12.04 13.24 2.73
N THR A 198 11.05 14.09 2.44
CA THR A 198 11.27 15.43 1.86
C THR A 198 11.18 16.51 2.95
N GLY A 199 11.57 17.75 2.60
CA GLY A 199 11.26 18.91 3.43
C GLY A 199 9.80 19.36 3.36
N GLN A 200 8.97 18.74 2.50
CA GLN A 200 7.60 19.16 2.24
C GLN A 200 6.60 18.48 3.17
N SER A 201 5.42 19.07 3.36
CA SER A 201 4.30 18.40 4.00
C SER A 201 3.81 17.18 3.20
N ASN A 202 3.10 16.26 3.86
CA ASN A 202 2.54 15.07 3.19
C ASN A 202 1.52 15.44 2.10
N LEU A 203 0.91 16.64 2.18
CA LEU A 203 -0.01 17.13 1.16
C LEU A 203 0.75 17.59 -0.09
N GLU A 204 1.85 18.31 0.09
CA GLU A 204 2.73 18.74 -1.02
C GLU A 204 3.41 17.55 -1.70
N ASP A 205 3.74 16.50 -0.95
CA ASP A 205 4.26 15.24 -1.51
C ASP A 205 3.28 14.56 -2.49
N GLN A 206 1.99 14.94 -2.52
CA GLN A 206 1.05 14.45 -3.53
C GLN A 206 1.30 15.06 -4.93
N HIS A 207 2.09 16.12 -5.03
CA HIS A 207 2.54 16.65 -6.31
C HIS A 207 3.75 15.86 -6.83
N LEU A 208 3.51 14.84 -7.68
CA LEU A 208 4.55 13.91 -8.14
C LEU A 208 5.81 14.60 -8.68
N GLY A 209 5.67 15.66 -9.49
CA GLY A 209 6.82 16.41 -10.00
C GLY A 209 7.67 17.09 -8.92
N SER A 210 7.02 17.55 -7.85
CA SER A 210 7.69 18.20 -6.72
C SER A 210 8.42 17.17 -5.85
N LEU A 211 7.74 16.06 -5.56
CA LEU A 211 8.32 14.93 -4.83
C LEU A 211 9.58 14.40 -5.53
N LEU A 212 9.52 14.21 -6.85
CA LEU A 212 10.69 13.80 -7.64
C LEU A 212 11.80 14.84 -7.66
N ALA A 213 11.46 16.13 -7.61
CA ALA A 213 12.44 17.22 -7.53
C ALA A 213 13.18 17.24 -6.18
N TRP A 214 12.56 16.75 -5.10
CA TRP A 214 13.25 16.51 -3.83
C TRP A 214 14.14 15.27 -3.83
N ILE A 215 13.65 14.16 -4.41
CA ILE A 215 14.36 12.88 -4.41
C ILE A 215 15.58 12.90 -5.33
N ASP A 216 15.38 13.47 -6.51
CA ASP A 216 16.40 13.59 -7.54
C ASP A 216 16.36 14.98 -8.18
N PRO A 217 16.83 16.01 -7.45
CA PRO A 217 16.92 17.38 -7.97
C PRO A 217 17.90 17.47 -9.15
N PRO A 218 17.67 18.41 -10.09
CA PRO A 218 18.66 18.79 -11.09
C PRO A 218 20.00 19.18 -10.43
N GLU A 219 21.10 18.92 -11.14
CA GLU A 219 22.45 19.22 -10.64
C GLU A 219 22.59 20.71 -10.26
N GLY A 220 23.10 20.96 -9.05
CA GLY A 220 23.33 22.31 -8.54
C GLY A 220 22.10 23.06 -8.05
N LEU A 221 20.90 22.47 -8.10
CA LEU A 221 19.67 23.09 -7.61
C LEU A 221 19.18 22.41 -6.32
N PRO A 222 18.95 23.13 -5.22
CA PRO A 222 18.35 22.55 -4.02
C PRO A 222 16.95 22.02 -4.30
N GLY A 223 16.59 20.90 -3.67
CA GLY A 223 15.30 20.23 -3.81
C GLY A 223 14.12 21.14 -3.53
N ALA A 224 14.22 22.04 -2.54
CA ALA A 224 13.17 23.03 -2.24
C ALA A 224 12.92 23.99 -3.41
N GLU A 225 13.98 24.47 -4.07
CA GLU A 225 13.85 25.36 -5.23
C GLU A 225 13.35 24.60 -6.47
N ALA A 226 13.82 23.38 -6.68
CA ALA A 226 13.40 22.51 -7.77
C ALA A 226 11.90 22.14 -7.64
N ALA A 227 11.46 21.82 -6.41
CA ALA A 227 10.07 21.58 -6.06
C ALA A 227 9.19 22.80 -6.33
N LEU A 228 9.59 23.98 -5.85
CA LEU A 228 8.86 25.22 -6.10
C LEU A 228 8.72 25.51 -7.60
N ARG A 229 9.76 25.25 -8.40
CA ARG A 229 9.68 25.37 -9.87
C ARG A 229 8.68 24.38 -10.45
N ALA A 230 8.71 23.12 -10.03
CA ALA A 230 7.73 22.13 -10.48
C ALA A 230 6.30 22.57 -10.16
N GLU A 231 6.05 23.15 -9.00
CA GLU A 231 4.69 23.56 -8.59
C GLU A 231 4.19 24.84 -9.28
N SER A 232 5.08 25.77 -9.58
CA SER A 232 4.68 27.15 -9.90
C SER A 232 5.20 27.70 -11.23
N GLU A 233 6.21 27.07 -11.85
CA GLU A 233 6.80 27.59 -13.08
C GLU A 233 5.78 27.52 -14.21
N ARG A 234 5.54 28.68 -14.83
CA ARG A 234 4.65 28.82 -15.97
C ARG A 234 5.41 29.23 -17.22
N ASP A 235 4.93 28.78 -18.37
CA ASP A 235 5.43 29.21 -19.68
C ASP A 235 4.97 30.64 -20.04
N GLU A 236 5.36 31.10 -21.22
CA GLU A 236 4.98 32.42 -21.75
C GLU A 236 3.47 32.59 -21.95
N ASN A 237 2.72 31.49 -22.06
CA ASN A 237 1.27 31.46 -22.20
C ASN A 237 0.54 31.34 -20.84
N GLY A 238 1.30 31.35 -19.74
CA GLY A 238 0.79 31.22 -18.39
C GLY A 238 0.32 29.81 -18.03
N GLN A 239 0.79 28.77 -18.72
CA GLN A 239 0.51 27.36 -18.42
C GLN A 239 1.59 26.76 -17.54
N LEU A 240 1.22 25.87 -16.61
CA LEU A 240 2.20 25.18 -15.77
C LEU A 240 3.12 24.29 -16.62
N ARG A 241 4.42 24.35 -16.36
CA ARG A 241 5.40 23.45 -16.99
C ARG A 241 5.29 22.02 -16.48
N CYS A 242 4.92 21.84 -15.22
CA CYS A 242 4.59 20.56 -14.63
C CYS A 242 3.10 20.58 -14.25
N PRO A 243 2.23 20.06 -15.10
CA PRO A 243 0.81 19.92 -14.78
C PRO A 243 0.60 19.07 -13.52
N PRO A 244 -0.52 19.26 -12.79
CA PRO A 244 -0.88 18.39 -11.67
C PRO A 244 -0.89 16.92 -12.10
N ALA A 245 -0.46 16.03 -11.21
CA ALA A 245 -0.35 14.59 -11.44
C ALA A 245 -1.71 13.86 -11.43
N GLY A 246 -2.74 14.47 -12.03
CA GLY A 246 -4.09 13.97 -12.19
C GLY A 246 -4.82 13.57 -10.89
N PRO A 247 -6.13 13.30 -10.97
CA PRO A 247 -6.98 13.45 -12.15
C PRO A 247 -7.43 14.91 -12.40
N ALA A 248 -7.15 15.85 -11.50
CA ALA A 248 -7.49 17.25 -11.68
C ALA A 248 -6.57 17.96 -12.68
N THR A 249 -7.08 19.03 -13.30
CA THR A 249 -6.40 19.92 -14.25
C THR A 249 -6.12 21.30 -13.64
N ASP A 250 -5.18 22.06 -14.22
CA ASP A 250 -4.92 23.45 -13.82
C ASP A 250 -6.05 24.38 -14.32
N PRO A 251 -6.60 25.27 -13.47
CA PRO A 251 -7.65 26.19 -13.91
C PRO A 251 -7.25 27.12 -15.07
N ALA A 252 -5.97 27.47 -15.22
CA ALA A 252 -5.55 28.29 -16.35
C ALA A 252 -5.57 27.50 -17.67
N PHE A 253 -5.25 26.20 -17.63
CA PHE A 253 -5.42 25.29 -18.77
C PHE A 253 -6.91 25.17 -19.15
N ASP A 254 -7.77 24.90 -18.16
CA ASP A 254 -9.20 24.70 -18.41
C ASP A 254 -9.86 25.94 -19.04
N ASN A 255 -9.60 27.12 -18.47
CA ASN A 255 -10.27 28.35 -18.90
C ASN A 255 -9.68 28.93 -20.19
N LYS A 256 -8.35 28.88 -20.37
CA LYS A 256 -7.68 29.57 -21.49
C LYS A 256 -7.47 28.71 -22.71
N LEU A 257 -7.33 27.39 -22.55
CA LEU A 257 -7.01 26.47 -23.65
C LEU A 257 -8.13 25.48 -23.91
N LEU A 258 -8.55 24.72 -22.88
CA LEU A 258 -9.48 23.61 -23.05
C LEU A 258 -10.89 24.09 -23.45
N ALA A 259 -11.48 25.03 -22.71
CA ALA A 259 -12.83 25.52 -22.99
C ALA A 259 -12.97 26.18 -24.37
N PRO A 260 -12.02 27.02 -24.84
CA PRO A 260 -12.02 27.50 -26.21
C PRO A 260 -11.89 26.40 -27.27
N ALA A 261 -11.05 25.38 -27.04
CA ALA A 261 -10.89 24.25 -27.96
C ALA A 261 -12.17 23.41 -28.04
N MET A 262 -12.82 23.14 -26.91
CA MET A 262 -14.14 22.47 -26.87
C MET A 262 -15.20 23.29 -27.61
N SER A 263 -15.20 24.62 -27.47
CA SER A 263 -16.13 25.49 -28.20
C SER A 263 -15.93 25.40 -29.72
N ARG A 264 -14.68 25.30 -30.19
CA ARG A 264 -14.37 25.08 -31.61
C ARG A 264 -14.81 23.69 -32.07
N TYR A 265 -14.61 22.67 -31.25
CA TYR A 265 -15.08 21.31 -31.52
C TYR A 265 -16.60 21.27 -31.66
N ASP A 266 -17.35 21.89 -30.74
CA ASP A 266 -18.81 21.93 -30.77
C ASP A 266 -19.32 22.67 -32.03
N ALA A 267 -18.70 23.79 -32.40
CA ALA A 267 -19.02 24.52 -33.62
C ALA A 267 -18.75 23.68 -34.88
N ALA A 268 -17.60 23.02 -34.97
CA ALA A 268 -17.24 22.17 -36.09
C ALA A 268 -18.15 20.94 -36.21
N ARG A 269 -18.57 20.38 -35.07
CA ARG A 269 -19.54 19.26 -35.02
C ARG A 269 -20.91 19.71 -35.51
N ALA A 270 -21.39 20.89 -35.10
CA ALA A 270 -22.65 21.45 -35.57
C ALA A 270 -22.64 21.69 -37.09
N GLU A 271 -21.56 22.26 -37.62
CA GLU A 271 -21.37 22.46 -39.06
C GLU A 271 -21.35 21.14 -39.84
N THR A 272 -20.70 20.11 -39.30
CA THR A 272 -20.66 18.78 -39.91
C THR A 272 -22.07 18.17 -39.98
N SER A 273 -22.83 18.25 -38.89
CA SER A 273 -24.24 17.79 -38.85
C SER A 273 -25.16 18.56 -39.80
N GLN A 274 -24.84 19.84 -40.08
CA GLN A 274 -25.58 20.67 -41.02
C GLN A 274 -25.12 20.51 -42.49
N GLY A 275 -24.12 19.66 -42.75
CA GLY A 275 -23.59 19.44 -44.10
C GLY A 275 -22.82 20.64 -44.67
N VAL A 276 -22.27 21.50 -43.82
CA VAL A 276 -21.49 22.67 -44.25
C VAL A 276 -20.21 22.20 -44.93
N ALA A 277 -19.90 22.79 -46.09
CA ALA A 277 -18.69 22.46 -46.84
C ALA A 277 -17.42 22.61 -45.97
N GLY A 278 -16.61 21.54 -45.91
CA GLY A 278 -15.40 21.48 -45.09
C GLY A 278 -15.62 21.27 -43.59
N GLY A 279 -16.85 21.05 -43.13
CA GLY A 279 -17.18 20.80 -41.72
C GLY A 279 -16.40 19.61 -41.14
N GLU A 280 -16.38 18.47 -41.84
CA GLU A 280 -15.61 17.29 -41.42
C GLU A 280 -14.11 17.56 -41.25
N ALA A 281 -13.52 18.37 -42.14
CA ALA A 281 -12.11 18.71 -42.05
C ALA A 281 -11.83 19.60 -40.83
N ARG A 282 -12.72 20.55 -40.54
CA ARG A 282 -12.64 21.38 -39.33
C ARG A 282 -12.85 20.56 -38.06
N LEU A 283 -13.76 19.58 -38.08
CA LEU A 283 -13.97 18.67 -36.95
C LEU A 283 -12.72 17.86 -36.66
N ARG A 284 -12.09 17.25 -37.67
CA ARG A 284 -10.82 16.54 -37.51
C ARG A 284 -9.71 17.43 -36.96
N LEU A 285 -9.64 18.69 -37.37
CA LEU A 285 -8.66 19.65 -36.85
C LEU A 285 -8.93 20.00 -35.38
N ALA A 286 -10.18 20.23 -35.00
CA ALA A 286 -10.56 20.50 -33.61
C ALA A 286 -10.31 19.29 -32.69
N GLU A 287 -10.55 18.07 -33.18
CA GLU A 287 -10.22 16.83 -32.47
C GLU A 287 -8.70 16.66 -32.30
N ALA A 288 -7.91 16.96 -33.33
CA ALA A 288 -6.45 16.92 -33.25
C ALA A 288 -5.90 17.98 -32.27
N GLU A 289 -6.50 19.18 -32.24
CA GLU A 289 -6.18 20.22 -31.28
C GLU A 289 -6.45 19.76 -29.85
N LEU A 290 -7.65 19.24 -29.56
CA LEU A 290 -8.00 18.70 -28.24
C LEU A 290 -7.08 17.55 -27.83
N ARG A 291 -6.75 16.64 -28.76
CA ARG A 291 -5.80 15.56 -28.53
C ARG A 291 -4.44 16.11 -28.09
N GLY A 292 -3.88 17.07 -28.82
CA GLY A 292 -2.59 17.68 -28.50
C GLY A 292 -2.58 18.40 -27.16
N LEU A 293 -3.67 19.12 -26.83
CA LEU A 293 -3.81 19.79 -25.53
C LEU A 293 -3.86 18.79 -24.37
N ILE A 294 -4.69 17.75 -24.46
CA ILE A 294 -4.81 16.75 -23.39
C ILE A 294 -3.51 15.95 -23.25
N GLU A 295 -2.86 15.59 -24.36
CA GLU A 295 -1.55 14.95 -24.35
C GLU A 295 -0.49 15.81 -23.64
N SER A 296 -0.48 17.12 -23.89
CA SER A 296 0.44 18.04 -23.22
C SER A 296 0.31 18.05 -21.69
N GLN A 297 -0.88 17.76 -21.16
CA GLN A 297 -1.13 17.69 -19.72
C GLN A 297 -0.77 16.33 -19.13
N LEU A 298 -0.99 15.26 -19.88
CA LEU A 298 -0.77 13.88 -19.44
C LEU A 298 0.70 13.47 -19.53
N ARG A 299 1.40 13.89 -20.59
CA ARG A 299 2.75 13.41 -20.91
C ARG A 299 3.79 13.71 -19.83
N PRO A 300 3.86 14.92 -19.23
CA PRO A 300 4.81 15.19 -18.15
C PRO A 300 4.60 14.26 -16.94
N THR A 301 3.34 13.97 -16.58
CA THR A 301 3.00 13.06 -15.49
C THR A 301 3.35 11.61 -15.84
N TRP A 302 3.16 11.20 -17.09
CA TRP A 302 3.58 9.89 -17.59
C TRP A 302 5.09 9.70 -17.48
N ASP A 303 5.87 10.67 -17.95
CA ASP A 303 7.34 10.61 -17.89
C ASP A 303 7.84 10.63 -16.43
N ALA A 304 7.21 11.43 -15.57
CA ALA A 304 7.47 11.47 -14.14
C ALA A 304 7.15 10.12 -13.47
N LEU A 305 6.06 9.45 -13.87
CA LEU A 305 5.67 8.15 -13.34
C LEU A 305 6.79 7.13 -13.58
N TRP A 306 7.27 7.03 -14.81
CA TRP A 306 8.35 6.11 -15.16
C TRP A 306 9.68 6.48 -14.51
N ARG A 307 9.99 7.77 -14.36
CA ARG A 307 11.17 8.21 -13.59
C ARG A 307 11.10 7.74 -12.14
N GLY A 308 9.94 7.82 -11.50
CA GLY A 308 9.78 7.30 -10.13
C GLY A 308 9.92 5.78 -10.06
N VAL A 309 9.42 5.05 -11.07
CA VAL A 309 9.64 3.60 -11.21
C VAL A 309 11.14 3.29 -11.31
N ASP A 310 11.90 4.03 -12.11
CA ASP A 310 13.36 3.85 -12.25
C ASP A 310 14.08 4.05 -10.90
N LEU A 311 13.72 5.10 -10.15
CA LEU A 311 14.27 5.37 -8.82
C LEU A 311 13.96 4.23 -7.84
N LEU A 312 12.73 3.71 -7.84
CA LEU A 312 12.34 2.58 -6.99
C LEU A 312 13.03 1.27 -7.38
N ARG A 313 13.34 1.07 -8.67
CA ARG A 313 14.11 -0.09 -9.15
C ARG A 313 15.58 -0.05 -8.77
N SER A 314 16.12 1.12 -8.43
CA SER A 314 17.48 1.24 -7.91
C SER A 314 17.65 0.66 -6.50
N LEU A 315 16.54 0.49 -5.76
CA LEU A 315 16.55 -0.09 -4.42
C LEU A 315 16.48 -1.62 -4.48
N PRO A 316 17.27 -2.34 -3.68
CA PRO A 316 17.13 -3.79 -3.56
C PRO A 316 15.76 -4.15 -2.97
N GLU A 317 15.19 -5.27 -3.40
CA GLU A 317 13.90 -5.74 -2.88
C GLU A 317 14.05 -6.35 -1.47
N GLY A 318 13.13 -6.01 -0.56
CA GLY A 318 13.11 -6.54 0.80
C GLY A 318 12.84 -8.04 0.85
N ALA A 319 13.46 -8.75 1.80
CA ALA A 319 13.45 -10.21 1.86
C ALA A 319 12.05 -10.84 1.92
N ARG A 320 11.07 -10.18 2.55
CA ARG A 320 9.70 -10.70 2.69
C ARG A 320 8.70 -10.08 1.72
N VAL A 321 9.17 -9.36 0.70
CA VAL A 321 8.29 -8.83 -0.36
C VAL A 321 7.65 -9.96 -1.15
N ALA A 322 8.41 -11.01 -1.49
CA ALA A 322 7.92 -12.18 -2.21
C ALA A 322 6.75 -12.88 -1.48
N ASP A 323 6.83 -13.02 -0.15
CA ASP A 323 5.76 -13.60 0.66
C ASP A 323 4.46 -12.79 0.59
N ARG A 324 4.57 -11.45 0.58
CA ARG A 324 3.42 -10.55 0.43
C ARG A 324 2.88 -10.60 -0.99
N TRP A 325 3.76 -10.64 -1.98
CA TRP A 325 3.37 -10.76 -3.39
C TRP A 325 2.62 -12.05 -3.68
N LYS A 326 3.03 -13.18 -3.08
CA LYS A 326 2.29 -14.46 -3.19
C LYS A 326 0.84 -14.33 -2.73
N ARG A 327 0.54 -13.46 -1.75
CA ARG A 327 -0.85 -13.22 -1.30
C ARG A 327 -1.65 -12.38 -2.29
N ASP A 328 -1.01 -11.43 -2.96
CA ASP A 328 -1.65 -10.68 -4.04
C ASP A 328 -1.92 -11.59 -5.24
N ARG A 329 -1.01 -12.51 -5.57
CA ARG A 329 -1.26 -13.59 -6.54
C ARG A 329 -2.48 -14.42 -6.15
N TRP A 330 -2.56 -14.89 -4.92
CA TRP A 330 -3.76 -15.58 -4.40
C TRP A 330 -5.04 -14.74 -4.53
N SER A 331 -4.94 -13.44 -4.25
CA SER A 331 -6.07 -12.52 -4.38
C SER A 331 -6.53 -12.38 -5.83
N TYR A 332 -5.59 -12.23 -6.75
CA TYR A 332 -5.83 -12.15 -8.19
C TYR A 332 -6.44 -13.45 -8.73
N THR A 333 -5.82 -14.60 -8.44
CA THR A 333 -6.30 -15.94 -8.79
C THR A 333 -7.73 -16.17 -8.28
N GLY A 334 -7.98 -15.89 -7.00
CA GLY A 334 -9.32 -16.02 -6.44
C GLY A 334 -10.35 -15.06 -7.03
N HIS A 335 -9.94 -13.90 -7.58
CA HIS A 335 -10.89 -13.05 -8.32
C HIS A 335 -11.11 -13.53 -9.76
N ARG A 336 -10.05 -13.94 -10.45
CA ARG A 336 -10.11 -14.59 -11.77
C ARG A 336 -11.09 -15.76 -11.76
N ASP A 337 -10.99 -16.64 -10.76
CA ASP A 337 -11.83 -17.84 -10.69
C ASP A 337 -13.31 -17.48 -10.52
N ARG A 338 -13.63 -16.51 -9.67
CA ARG A 338 -15.00 -15.98 -9.53
C ARG A 338 -15.54 -15.37 -10.82
N VAL A 339 -14.70 -14.63 -11.54
CA VAL A 339 -15.06 -14.06 -12.85
C VAL A 339 -15.33 -15.18 -13.86
N ARG A 340 -14.47 -16.19 -13.95
CA ARG A 340 -14.61 -17.35 -14.84
C ARG A 340 -15.83 -18.22 -14.50
N ALA A 341 -16.13 -18.38 -13.22
CA ALA A 341 -17.32 -19.08 -12.74
C ALA A 341 -18.64 -18.34 -13.05
N GLY A 342 -18.57 -17.12 -13.59
CA GLY A 342 -19.75 -16.33 -13.91
C GLY A 342 -20.45 -15.77 -12.66
N GLU A 343 -19.72 -15.63 -11.54
CA GLU A 343 -20.30 -15.06 -10.32
C GLU A 343 -20.82 -13.64 -10.59
N PRO A 344 -21.85 -13.19 -9.85
CA PRO A 344 -22.37 -11.83 -9.99
C PRO A 344 -21.30 -10.77 -9.66
N PRO A 345 -21.49 -9.52 -10.11
CA PRO A 345 -20.64 -8.41 -9.71
C PRO A 345 -20.62 -8.22 -8.19
N GLN A 346 -19.51 -7.69 -7.67
CA GLN A 346 -19.37 -7.42 -6.24
C GLN A 346 -20.48 -6.45 -5.77
N PRO A 347 -21.07 -6.67 -4.58
CA PRO A 347 -22.22 -5.89 -4.12
C PRO A 347 -21.92 -4.39 -4.00
N LYS A 348 -22.95 -3.54 -4.04
CA LYS A 348 -22.81 -2.09 -3.79
C LYS A 348 -22.39 -1.80 -2.36
N ARG A 349 -22.89 -2.58 -1.40
CA ARG A 349 -22.59 -2.48 0.03
C ARG A 349 -22.26 -3.87 0.55
N ASP A 350 -21.24 -3.96 1.39
CA ASP A 350 -20.94 -5.20 2.10
C ASP A 350 -21.97 -5.38 3.23
N ASP A 351 -22.35 -6.63 3.51
CA ASP A 351 -23.00 -6.98 4.77
C ASP A 351 -22.03 -6.81 5.95
N ALA A 352 -22.55 -6.80 7.18
CA ALA A 352 -21.74 -6.55 8.36
C ALA A 352 -20.66 -7.62 8.61
N VAL A 353 -20.90 -8.89 8.29
CA VAL A 353 -19.90 -9.95 8.46
C VAL A 353 -18.77 -9.78 7.47
N THR A 354 -19.11 -9.58 6.18
CA THR A 354 -18.12 -9.30 5.13
C THR A 354 -17.28 -8.07 5.46
N ALA A 355 -17.92 -6.98 5.94
CA ALA A 355 -17.23 -5.77 6.34
C ALA A 355 -16.28 -6.01 7.53
N ALA A 356 -16.72 -6.73 8.56
CA ALA A 356 -15.91 -7.07 9.73
C ALA A 356 -14.73 -7.99 9.36
N GLN A 357 -14.95 -9.00 8.51
CA GLN A 357 -13.90 -9.87 8.01
C GLN A 357 -12.84 -9.08 7.23
N LYS A 358 -13.26 -8.17 6.34
CA LYS A 358 -12.33 -7.29 5.60
C LYS A 358 -11.53 -6.39 6.55
N LEU A 359 -12.15 -5.86 7.59
CA LEU A 359 -11.46 -5.04 8.60
C LEU A 359 -10.42 -5.85 9.37
N ALA A 360 -10.80 -7.01 9.92
CA ALA A 360 -9.88 -7.90 10.65
C ALA A 360 -8.71 -8.37 9.78
N ALA A 361 -8.97 -8.65 8.49
CA ALA A 361 -7.94 -8.99 7.53
C ALA A 361 -6.97 -7.82 7.27
N ARG A 362 -7.47 -6.57 7.20
CA ARG A 362 -6.64 -5.36 7.04
C ARG A 362 -5.80 -5.08 8.28
N GLU A 363 -6.34 -5.25 9.48
CA GLU A 363 -5.59 -5.11 10.74
C GLU A 363 -4.45 -6.13 10.83
N THR A 364 -4.75 -7.39 10.51
CA THR A 364 -3.73 -8.46 10.45
C THR A 364 -2.67 -8.15 9.41
N ALA A 365 -3.07 -7.67 8.23
CA ALA A 365 -2.15 -7.27 7.17
C ALA A 365 -1.29 -6.07 7.57
N GLN A 366 -1.83 -5.08 8.30
CA GLN A 366 -1.09 -3.94 8.82
C GLN A 366 0.00 -4.40 9.81
N ALA A 367 -0.38 -5.17 10.82
CA ALA A 367 0.55 -5.67 11.83
C ALA A 367 1.66 -6.53 11.21
N GLN A 368 1.31 -7.35 10.22
CA GLN A 368 2.29 -8.15 9.51
C GLN A 368 3.21 -7.31 8.62
N LEU A 369 2.66 -6.31 7.92
CA LEU A 369 3.46 -5.41 7.12
C LEU A 369 4.48 -4.68 8.00
N ASP A 370 4.03 -4.09 9.09
CA ASP A 370 4.88 -3.35 10.03
C ASP A 370 6.01 -4.21 10.60
N ALA A 371 5.71 -5.46 10.93
CA ALA A 371 6.71 -6.41 11.40
C ALA A 371 7.70 -6.77 10.29
N HIS A 372 7.23 -7.09 9.09
CA HIS A 372 8.11 -7.46 7.99
C HIS A 372 9.01 -6.29 7.54
N GLU A 373 8.48 -5.07 7.44
CA GLU A 373 9.27 -3.89 7.06
C GLU A 373 10.39 -3.64 8.08
N ALA A 374 10.11 -3.78 9.39
CA ALA A 374 11.14 -3.67 10.43
C ALA A 374 12.19 -4.78 10.34
N LEU A 375 11.80 -6.02 10.05
CA LEU A 375 12.74 -7.14 9.96
C LEU A 375 13.59 -7.13 8.69
N ASP A 376 13.07 -6.56 7.61
CA ASP A 376 13.75 -6.49 6.31
C ASP A 376 14.70 -5.29 6.24
N ASP A 377 14.52 -4.26 7.06
CA ASP A 377 15.22 -2.98 6.90
C ASP A 377 15.79 -2.40 8.22
N PRO A 378 17.10 -2.18 8.30
CA PRO A 378 17.74 -1.61 9.48
C PRO A 378 17.26 -0.20 9.84
N LEU A 379 16.88 0.66 8.87
CA LEU A 379 16.37 2.01 9.18
C LEU A 379 14.99 1.95 9.82
N VAL A 380 14.13 1.04 9.33
CA VAL A 380 12.81 0.81 9.92
C VAL A 380 12.97 0.21 11.33
N MET A 381 13.88 -0.77 11.51
CA MET A 381 14.19 -1.33 12.83
C MET A 381 14.75 -0.28 13.80
N ALA A 382 15.63 0.62 13.33
CA ALA A 382 16.15 1.71 14.16
C ALA A 382 15.01 2.62 14.68
N GLY A 383 14.03 2.92 13.83
CA GLY A 383 12.81 3.63 14.26
C GLY A 383 12.04 2.89 15.37
N ARG A 384 11.91 1.56 15.26
CA ARG A 384 11.27 0.72 16.29
C ARG A 384 12.07 0.68 17.60
N ARG A 385 13.41 0.66 17.53
CA ARG A 385 14.30 0.71 18.69
C ARG A 385 14.17 2.04 19.45
N LEU A 386 14.18 3.16 18.73
CA LEU A 386 13.99 4.50 19.31
C LEU A 386 12.59 4.69 19.94
N ALA A 387 11.57 4.03 19.39
CA ALA A 387 10.22 4.03 19.96
C ALA A 387 10.06 3.10 21.19
N GLY A 388 11.11 2.35 21.56
CA GLY A 388 11.07 1.38 22.64
C GLY A 388 10.33 0.08 22.30
N GLU A 389 10.05 -0.18 21.02
CA GLU A 389 9.32 -1.37 20.52
C GLU A 389 10.26 -2.52 20.13
N ALA A 390 11.57 -2.27 20.13
CA ALA A 390 12.62 -3.24 19.90
C ALA A 390 13.91 -2.85 20.64
N PHE A 391 14.84 -3.77 20.78
CA PHE A 391 16.19 -3.48 21.26
C PHE A 391 17.21 -4.43 20.63
N ALA A 392 18.43 -3.93 20.44
CA ALA A 392 19.57 -4.70 19.98
C ALA A 392 20.70 -4.61 21.01
N GLY A 393 21.47 -5.68 21.15
CA GLY A 393 22.52 -5.74 22.16
C GLY A 393 23.46 -6.91 21.98
N GLU A 394 24.45 -6.97 22.86
CA GLU A 394 25.42 -8.06 22.93
C GLU A 394 25.03 -9.01 24.08
N VAL A 395 25.07 -10.30 23.82
CA VAL A 395 24.87 -11.32 24.86
C VAL A 395 26.11 -11.38 25.73
N ILE A 396 25.98 -11.06 27.02
CA ILE A 396 27.10 -11.05 27.97
C ILE A 396 27.14 -12.28 28.88
N ASP A 397 25.99 -12.95 29.05
CA ASP A 397 25.87 -14.17 29.83
C ASP A 397 24.68 -15.03 29.37
N VAL A 398 24.80 -16.35 29.55
CA VAL A 398 23.78 -17.34 29.20
C VAL A 398 23.73 -18.42 30.27
N GLU A 399 22.64 -18.43 31.03
CA GLU A 399 22.39 -19.44 32.05
C GLU A 399 21.38 -20.47 31.54
N MET A 400 21.74 -21.75 31.59
CA MET A 400 20.81 -22.83 31.26
C MET A 400 19.86 -23.09 32.43
N ALA A 401 18.58 -22.78 32.24
CA ALA A 401 17.52 -23.09 33.19
C ALA A 401 16.44 -24.01 32.55
N TRP A 402 15.57 -24.58 33.39
CA TRP A 402 14.48 -25.46 32.99
C TRP A 402 13.16 -25.06 33.63
N SER A 403 12.04 -25.40 33.01
CA SER A 403 10.70 -25.14 33.54
C SER A 403 10.31 -26.13 34.65
N ASP A 404 9.56 -25.67 35.65
CA ASP A 404 9.01 -26.47 36.76
C ASP A 404 7.80 -27.36 36.38
N ALA A 405 7.78 -27.88 35.15
CA ALA A 405 6.74 -28.77 34.66
C ALA A 405 7.07 -30.25 34.93
N LYS A 406 6.04 -31.11 34.95
CA LYS A 406 6.19 -32.58 35.10
C LYS A 406 7.20 -33.19 34.11
N VAL A 407 7.33 -32.58 32.93
CA VAL A 407 8.43 -32.83 31.99
C VAL A 407 9.20 -31.52 31.82
N PRO A 408 10.40 -31.39 32.41
CA PRO A 408 11.19 -30.17 32.31
C PRO A 408 11.53 -29.82 30.87
N ARG A 409 11.26 -28.57 30.48
CA ARG A 409 11.64 -28.01 29.17
C ARG A 409 12.72 -26.95 29.36
N PRO A 410 13.67 -26.82 28.44
CA PRO A 410 14.69 -25.78 28.54
C PRO A 410 14.06 -24.38 28.54
N ARG A 411 14.55 -23.52 29.43
CA ARG A 411 14.21 -22.10 29.63
C ARG A 411 15.48 -21.25 29.86
N PRO A 412 16.48 -21.26 28.95
CA PRO A 412 17.70 -20.49 29.12
C PRO A 412 17.41 -19.00 29.41
N LEU A 413 18.20 -18.42 30.30
CA LEU A 413 18.23 -16.99 30.59
C LEU A 413 19.41 -16.39 29.83
N VAL A 414 19.13 -15.41 28.98
CA VAL A 414 20.11 -14.72 28.14
C VAL A 414 20.21 -13.29 28.63
N THR A 415 21.38 -12.89 29.12
CA THR A 415 21.64 -11.52 29.57
C THR A 415 22.22 -10.71 28.42
N VAL A 416 21.53 -9.63 28.05
CA VAL A 416 21.84 -8.79 26.88
C VAL A 416 22.19 -7.39 27.36
N ARG A 417 23.40 -6.92 27.04
CA ARG A 417 23.82 -5.53 27.23
C ARG A 417 23.34 -4.68 26.07
N THR A 418 22.59 -3.62 26.33
CA THR A 418 22.03 -2.72 25.32
C THR A 418 22.08 -1.24 25.74
N GLU A 419 22.15 -0.36 24.75
CA GLU A 419 22.00 1.09 24.89
C GLU A 419 20.55 1.54 24.62
N ASP A 420 19.71 0.65 24.08
CA ASP A 420 18.33 0.95 23.77
C ASP A 420 17.48 1.04 25.05
N ARG A 421 16.34 1.75 24.96
CA ARG A 421 15.38 1.93 26.05
C ARG A 421 14.02 1.30 25.70
N PRO A 422 13.92 -0.04 25.64
CA PRO A 422 12.66 -0.71 25.33
C PRO A 422 11.61 -0.51 26.42
N HIS A 423 10.34 -0.42 26.04
CA HIS A 423 9.20 -0.33 26.96
C HIS A 423 8.82 -1.70 27.51
N LEU A 424 9.67 -2.22 28.42
CA LEU A 424 9.50 -3.55 28.99
C LEU A 424 8.56 -3.53 30.20
N ALA A 425 7.47 -4.30 30.11
CA ALA A 425 6.66 -4.68 31.26
C ALA A 425 7.11 -6.04 31.81
N GLU A 426 6.74 -6.36 33.05
CA GLU A 426 7.03 -7.67 33.63
C GLU A 426 6.50 -8.80 32.75
N ARG A 427 7.35 -9.76 32.39
CA ARG A 427 7.02 -10.93 31.55
C ARG A 427 6.46 -10.59 30.16
N VAL A 428 6.77 -9.41 29.63
CA VAL A 428 6.41 -9.07 28.24
C VAL A 428 7.05 -10.07 27.28
N LYS A 429 6.31 -10.47 26.25
CA LYS A 429 6.82 -11.38 25.21
C LYS A 429 7.79 -10.63 24.31
N LEU A 430 8.85 -11.32 23.94
CA LEU A 430 9.88 -10.84 23.05
C LEU A 430 10.04 -11.82 21.89
N HIS A 431 10.35 -11.29 20.71
CA HIS A 431 10.51 -12.08 19.49
C HIS A 431 11.84 -11.72 18.80
N ARG A 432 12.58 -12.72 18.31
CA ARG A 432 13.76 -12.50 17.47
C ARG A 432 13.74 -13.44 16.27
N VAL A 433 14.43 -13.06 15.21
CA VAL A 433 14.68 -13.93 14.06
C VAL A 433 16.02 -14.63 14.27
N MET A 434 16.04 -15.95 14.12
CA MET A 434 17.26 -16.76 14.19
C MET A 434 17.99 -16.76 12.85
N ALA A 435 19.23 -17.25 12.82
CA ALA A 435 20.04 -17.34 11.60
C ALA A 435 19.39 -18.17 10.49
N ASP A 436 18.53 -19.13 10.83
CA ASP A 436 17.75 -19.94 9.88
C ASP A 436 16.45 -19.27 9.40
N GLY A 437 16.21 -18.01 9.78
CA GLY A 437 15.03 -17.23 9.45
C GLY A 437 13.80 -17.51 10.31
N LYS A 438 13.84 -18.50 11.21
CA LYS A 438 12.70 -18.82 12.08
C LYS A 438 12.59 -17.83 13.23
N ALA A 439 11.35 -17.56 13.64
CA ALA A 439 11.08 -16.76 14.82
C ALA A 439 11.33 -17.56 16.10
N GLN A 440 11.99 -16.93 17.07
CA GLN A 440 12.16 -17.42 18.44
C GLN A 440 11.43 -16.48 19.40
N SER A 441 10.77 -17.05 20.40
CA SER A 441 10.10 -16.30 21.45
C SER A 441 10.88 -16.37 22.77
N GLY A 442 10.84 -15.25 23.50
CA GLY A 442 11.31 -15.12 24.88
C GLY A 442 10.34 -14.30 25.71
N GLU A 443 10.64 -14.17 26.99
CA GLU A 443 9.94 -13.31 27.95
C GLU A 443 10.98 -12.47 28.70
N PHE A 444 10.69 -11.20 28.94
CA PHE A 444 11.53 -10.37 29.80
C PHE A 444 11.48 -10.89 31.24
N ALA A 445 12.66 -11.20 31.80
CA ALA A 445 12.81 -11.80 33.12
C ALA A 445 13.29 -10.81 34.19
N GLY A 446 13.82 -9.65 33.81
CA GLY A 446 14.30 -8.62 34.73
C GLY A 446 15.55 -7.90 34.21
N PHE A 447 16.01 -6.92 34.97
CA PHE A 447 17.32 -6.31 34.78
C PHE A 447 18.36 -7.12 35.56
N ALA A 448 19.57 -7.25 35.02
CA ALA A 448 20.69 -7.81 35.77
C ALA A 448 21.44 -6.69 36.50
N ASP A 449 21.77 -6.92 37.78
CA ASP A 449 22.62 -6.02 38.55
C ASP A 449 24.03 -6.07 37.94
N THR A 450 24.54 -4.92 37.51
CA THR A 450 25.85 -4.82 36.83
C THR A 450 26.97 -4.37 37.77
N ASP A 451 26.73 -4.37 39.09
CA ASP A 451 27.61 -3.75 40.08
C ASP A 451 28.77 -4.64 40.59
N GLU A 452 28.92 -5.88 40.16
CA GLU A 452 30.04 -6.74 40.59
C GLU A 452 31.19 -6.80 39.57
N ALA A 453 31.78 -5.64 39.25
CA ALA A 453 33.11 -5.59 38.61
C ALA A 453 33.80 -4.23 38.83
N GLY A 454 34.05 -3.86 40.09
CA GLY A 454 34.78 -2.62 40.39
C GLY A 454 35.14 -2.40 41.86
N GLY A 455 36.17 -3.09 42.34
CA GLY A 455 37.04 -2.58 43.42
C GLY A 455 36.60 -2.89 44.86
N ALA A 456 37.24 -3.90 45.45
CA ALA A 456 37.47 -3.92 46.89
C ALA A 456 38.44 -2.78 47.27
N ASP A 457 38.02 -1.92 48.20
CA ASP A 457 38.91 -1.40 49.24
C ASP A 457 38.08 -0.98 50.46
N GLU A 458 38.48 -1.50 51.62
CA GLU A 458 37.88 -1.25 52.93
C GLU A 458 38.23 0.16 53.45
N ALA A 459 37.28 0.83 54.13
CA ALA A 459 37.39 1.21 55.56
C ALA A 459 36.48 2.40 55.96
N GLY A 460 35.53 2.11 56.87
CA GLY A 460 35.31 2.83 58.13
C GLY A 460 34.71 4.24 58.16
N GLY A 461 33.57 4.40 58.85
CA GLY A 461 33.15 5.66 59.47
C GLY A 461 31.62 5.80 59.65
N ALA A 462 31.17 6.03 60.87
CA ALA A 462 29.79 5.99 61.34
C ALA A 462 29.04 7.35 61.33
N ASP A 463 27.74 7.26 61.66
CA ASP A 463 26.75 8.28 62.09
C ASP A 463 25.93 9.08 61.04
N GLU A 464 24.69 8.59 60.84
CA GLU A 464 23.33 9.19 60.99
C GLU A 464 23.00 10.70 60.70
N PRO A 465 21.72 11.04 60.44
CA PRO A 465 21.30 11.83 59.27
C PRO A 465 20.68 13.21 59.59
N ASP A 466 20.56 14.08 58.58
CA ASP A 466 19.43 15.03 58.42
C ASP A 466 19.55 15.91 57.15
N GLY A 467 18.40 16.25 56.53
CA GLY A 467 18.22 17.54 55.85
C GLY A 467 18.06 17.60 54.32
N LEU A 468 16.79 17.55 53.88
CA LEU A 468 16.07 18.42 52.92
C LEU A 468 16.75 19.05 51.66
N ASP A 469 16.00 18.90 50.56
CA ASP A 469 15.79 19.80 49.40
C ASP A 469 16.97 20.25 48.51
N GLY A 470 16.86 19.93 47.21
CA GLY A 470 17.64 20.56 46.15
C GLY A 470 17.45 19.90 44.79
N ALA A 471 16.51 20.42 44.00
CA ALA A 471 16.40 20.12 42.58
C ALA A 471 17.68 20.54 41.86
N ASP A 472 18.37 19.59 41.23
CA ASP A 472 19.38 19.89 40.22
C ASP A 472 19.26 18.93 39.04
N ALA A 473 18.62 19.43 37.98
CA ALA A 473 18.55 18.79 36.68
C ALA A 473 19.81 19.15 35.89
N SER A 474 20.92 18.49 36.23
CA SER A 474 22.12 18.44 35.40
C SER A 474 22.45 16.97 35.12
N GLY A 475 21.79 16.42 34.09
CA GLY A 475 22.04 15.06 33.64
C GLY A 475 23.45 14.94 33.04
N SER A 476 24.37 14.32 33.78
CA SER A 476 25.65 13.84 33.28
C SER A 476 25.45 12.85 32.12
N PRO A 477 26.27 12.88 31.05
CA PRO A 477 25.98 12.19 29.79
C PRO A 477 26.58 10.77 29.67
N GLU A 478 26.59 9.98 30.74
CA GLU A 478 26.99 8.56 30.69
C GLU A 478 26.06 7.73 31.58
N ASP A 479 24.87 7.44 31.06
CA ASP A 479 23.92 6.49 31.66
C ASP A 479 24.42 5.08 31.29
N PRO A 480 24.82 4.23 32.26
CA PRO A 480 25.49 2.97 31.96
C PRO A 480 24.61 2.05 31.12
N ALA A 481 25.22 1.38 30.13
CA ALA A 481 24.55 0.37 29.30
C ALA A 481 23.86 -0.66 30.20
N ARG A 482 22.55 -0.87 29.99
CA ARG A 482 21.72 -1.73 30.84
C ARG A 482 21.85 -3.19 30.42
N ALA A 483 21.82 -4.09 31.40
CA ALA A 483 21.77 -5.53 31.16
C ALA A 483 20.34 -6.05 31.33
N LEU A 484 19.75 -6.59 30.26
CA LEU A 484 18.40 -7.14 30.21
C LEU A 484 18.45 -8.67 30.22
N VAL A 485 17.70 -9.32 31.09
CA VAL A 485 17.59 -10.78 31.11
C VAL A 485 16.36 -11.22 30.32
N VAL A 486 16.58 -12.05 29.30
CA VAL A 486 15.53 -12.63 28.46
C VAL A 486 15.47 -14.14 28.69
N ARG A 487 14.31 -14.64 29.12
CA ARG A 487 14.04 -16.07 29.25
C ARG A 487 13.53 -16.61 27.92
N LEU A 488 14.24 -17.54 27.29
CA LEU A 488 13.78 -18.18 26.06
C LEU A 488 12.59 -19.13 26.35
N THR A 489 11.52 -19.02 25.56
CA THR A 489 10.27 -19.79 25.77
C THR A 489 9.92 -20.72 24.62
N GLY A 490 10.38 -20.42 23.39
CA GLY A 490 10.11 -21.17 22.17
C GLY A 490 11.30 -21.23 21.22
N GLY A 491 11.15 -21.89 20.07
CA GLY A 491 12.16 -21.92 19.01
C GLY A 491 13.45 -22.72 19.30
N MET A 492 13.43 -23.65 20.26
CA MET A 492 14.59 -24.47 20.66
C MET A 492 14.47 -25.96 20.29
N GLY A 493 13.56 -26.30 19.37
CA GLY A 493 13.23 -27.70 19.05
C GLY A 493 12.27 -28.37 20.04
N ARG A 494 12.04 -29.67 19.84
CA ARG A 494 11.13 -30.51 20.67
C ARG A 494 11.86 -31.39 21.69
N GLY A 495 13.21 -31.41 21.65
CA GLY A 495 14.05 -32.23 22.50
C GLY A 495 14.23 -31.68 23.92
N LYS A 496 14.87 -32.47 24.78
CA LYS A 496 15.30 -32.03 26.12
C LYS A 496 16.49 -31.07 26.08
N GLN A 497 17.34 -31.22 25.08
CA GLN A 497 18.41 -30.29 24.77
C GLN A 497 17.96 -29.36 23.65
N PRO A 498 18.24 -28.05 23.75
CA PRO A 498 18.01 -27.11 22.65
C PRO A 498 18.72 -27.56 21.37
N GLU A 499 18.08 -27.34 20.22
CA GLU A 499 18.74 -27.56 18.92
C GLU A 499 19.98 -26.65 18.78
N PRO A 500 21.09 -27.14 18.18
CA PRO A 500 22.27 -26.32 17.95
C PRO A 500 21.95 -25.00 17.24
N GLY A 501 22.51 -23.89 17.72
CA GLY A 501 22.27 -22.54 17.18
C GLY A 501 20.94 -21.88 17.63
N SER A 502 20.10 -22.55 18.41
CA SER A 502 18.85 -21.96 18.93
C SER A 502 19.05 -21.07 20.16
N VAL A 503 20.07 -21.33 20.98
CA VAL A 503 20.45 -20.49 22.12
C VAL A 503 21.65 -19.64 21.68
N PRO A 504 21.61 -18.31 21.84
CA PRO A 504 22.75 -17.48 21.49
C PRO A 504 23.93 -17.73 22.43
N GLU A 505 25.14 -17.45 21.97
CA GLU A 505 26.37 -17.57 22.74
C GLU A 505 26.82 -16.21 23.27
N LYS A 506 27.69 -16.22 24.28
CA LYS A 506 28.31 -14.99 24.79
C LYS A 506 29.12 -14.32 23.68
N GLY A 507 28.88 -13.03 23.47
CA GLY A 507 29.46 -12.21 22.40
C GLY A 507 28.53 -12.05 21.18
N ASP A 508 27.47 -12.85 21.07
CA ASP A 508 26.52 -12.73 19.96
C ASP A 508 25.77 -11.40 19.99
N ARG A 509 25.54 -10.83 18.81
CA ARG A 509 24.62 -9.69 18.64
C ARG A 509 23.22 -10.20 18.39
N VAL A 510 22.28 -9.77 19.22
CA VAL A 510 20.86 -10.14 19.11
C VAL A 510 19.99 -8.91 18.99
N CYS A 511 18.88 -9.04 18.25
CA CYS A 511 17.84 -8.03 18.14
C CYS A 511 16.50 -8.66 18.53
N TRP A 512 15.84 -8.07 19.52
CA TRP A 512 14.54 -8.49 20.03
C TRP A 512 13.48 -7.43 19.74
N THR A 513 12.27 -7.87 19.43
CA THR A 513 11.09 -7.03 19.18
C THR A 513 10.00 -7.35 20.19
N LEU A 514 9.22 -6.34 20.59
CA LEU A 514 8.05 -6.50 21.46
C LEU A 514 6.79 -6.90 20.66
N PHE A 515 6.88 -6.91 19.33
CA PHE A 515 5.81 -7.32 18.42
C PHE A 515 6.10 -8.69 17.78
N GLU A 516 5.02 -9.41 17.48
CA GLU A 516 5.07 -10.70 16.78
C GLU A 516 5.41 -10.54 15.30
N HIS A 517 6.18 -11.48 14.74
CA HIS A 517 6.60 -11.43 13.33
C HIS A 517 5.54 -11.98 12.36
N ALA A 518 4.61 -12.79 12.88
CA ALA A 518 3.52 -13.40 12.12
C ALA A 518 2.24 -13.38 12.98
N PRO A 519 1.65 -12.20 13.21
CA PRO A 519 0.48 -12.06 14.04
C PRO A 519 -0.67 -12.90 13.48
N ARG A 520 -1.36 -13.63 14.37
CA ARG A 520 -2.55 -14.41 13.98
C ARG A 520 -3.79 -13.51 14.01
N GLY A 521 -4.73 -13.79 13.12
CA GLY A 521 -6.03 -13.12 13.09
C GLY A 521 -6.81 -13.32 14.39
N GLY A 522 -7.77 -12.42 14.63
CA GLY A 522 -8.68 -12.48 15.77
C GLY A 522 -9.60 -13.71 15.77
N PRO A 523 -10.46 -13.85 16.80
CA PRO A 523 -11.41 -14.95 16.91
C PRO A 523 -12.34 -15.02 15.68
N GLU A 524 -12.84 -16.22 15.41
CA GLU A 524 -13.78 -16.48 14.31
C GLU A 524 -15.06 -15.65 14.50
N LEU A 525 -15.48 -14.96 13.44
CA LEU A 525 -16.71 -14.16 13.44
C LEU A 525 -17.93 -15.07 13.24
N PRO A 526 -19.10 -14.71 13.82
CA PRO A 526 -20.33 -15.48 13.62
C PRO A 526 -20.82 -15.41 12.17
N ASP A 527 -21.58 -16.42 11.76
CA ASP A 527 -22.26 -16.44 10.46
C ASP A 527 -23.27 -15.30 10.33
N ALA A 528 -23.55 -14.87 9.09
CA ALA A 528 -24.45 -13.74 8.79
C ALA A 528 -25.84 -13.92 9.44
N GLU A 529 -26.38 -15.13 9.41
CA GLU A 529 -27.67 -15.49 10.01
C GLU A 529 -27.69 -15.39 11.55
N SER A 530 -26.50 -15.44 12.16
CA SER A 530 -26.30 -15.31 13.61
C SER A 530 -25.94 -13.89 14.03
N THR A 531 -25.91 -12.93 13.10
CA THR A 531 -25.66 -11.52 13.45
C THR A 531 -26.90 -10.87 14.07
N PRO A 532 -26.75 -10.02 15.10
CA PRO A 532 -27.89 -9.33 15.70
C PRO A 532 -28.68 -8.55 14.65
N TRP A 533 -30.00 -8.49 14.80
CA TRP A 533 -30.92 -7.83 13.86
C TRP A 533 -30.60 -6.35 13.62
N THR A 534 -29.85 -5.71 14.52
CA THR A 534 -29.37 -4.33 14.40
C THR A 534 -28.15 -4.17 13.48
N HIS A 535 -27.54 -5.27 13.03
CA HIS A 535 -26.31 -5.27 12.22
C HIS A 535 -26.42 -6.10 10.92
N GLY A 536 -27.39 -7.01 10.80
CA GLY A 536 -27.56 -7.81 9.58
C GLY A 536 -29.00 -8.25 9.27
N GLY A 537 -29.90 -8.31 10.26
CA GLY A 537 -31.30 -8.75 10.09
C GLY A 537 -31.42 -10.25 9.75
N PRO A 538 -32.42 -10.99 10.28
CA PRO A 538 -32.71 -12.32 9.75
C PRO A 538 -33.27 -12.17 8.32
N PRO A 539 -32.84 -13.00 7.35
CA PRO A 539 -33.43 -12.98 6.02
C PRO A 539 -34.90 -13.39 6.12
N ASP A 540 -35.78 -12.66 5.45
CA ASP A 540 -37.19 -12.99 5.38
C ASP A 540 -37.35 -14.23 4.48
N ALA A 541 -37.41 -15.42 5.09
CA ALA A 541 -37.45 -16.71 4.40
C ALA A 541 -38.71 -16.92 3.53
N ALA A 542 -39.64 -15.96 3.53
CA ALA A 542 -40.90 -15.98 2.78
C ALA A 542 -40.97 -14.96 1.64
N ALA A 543 -39.94 -14.15 1.40
CA ALA A 543 -39.92 -13.28 0.24
C ALA A 543 -39.67 -14.12 -1.04
N PRO A 544 -40.59 -14.15 -2.02
CA PRO A 544 -40.29 -14.76 -3.31
C PRO A 544 -39.04 -14.08 -3.89
N ALA A 545 -38.26 -14.80 -4.71
CA ALA A 545 -37.10 -14.29 -5.44
C ALA A 545 -37.51 -13.17 -6.43
N GLN A 546 -37.94 -12.04 -5.89
CA GLN A 546 -37.92 -10.76 -6.55
C GLN A 546 -36.47 -10.32 -6.39
N GLY A 547 -35.73 -10.29 -7.50
CA GLY A 547 -34.46 -9.59 -7.52
C GLY A 547 -34.65 -8.21 -6.88
N PRO A 548 -33.63 -7.68 -6.16
CA PRO A 548 -33.78 -6.41 -5.46
C PRO A 548 -34.43 -5.40 -6.40
N GLU A 549 -35.58 -4.85 -6.00
CA GLU A 549 -36.18 -3.75 -6.74
C GLU A 549 -35.08 -2.70 -6.92
N PRO A 550 -34.75 -2.31 -8.17
CA PRO A 550 -33.71 -1.34 -8.37
C PRO A 550 -34.13 -0.06 -7.65
N ASP A 551 -33.25 0.44 -6.76
CA ASP A 551 -33.42 1.77 -6.18
C ASP A 551 -33.72 2.77 -7.31
N PRO A 552 -34.62 3.75 -7.07
CA PRO A 552 -34.86 4.80 -8.04
C PRO A 552 -33.52 5.46 -8.39
N MET A 553 -33.24 5.58 -9.69
CA MET A 553 -31.99 6.17 -10.17
C MET A 553 -31.77 7.53 -9.51
N THR A 554 -30.65 7.65 -8.79
CA THR A 554 -30.22 8.93 -8.22
C THR A 554 -29.41 9.70 -9.24
N GLU A 555 -29.27 11.02 -9.09
CA GLU A 555 -28.42 11.84 -9.97
C GLU A 555 -26.96 11.32 -10.02
N GLU A 556 -26.51 10.61 -8.97
CA GLU A 556 -25.19 9.96 -8.90
C GLU A 556 -25.06 8.72 -9.80
N ASP A 557 -26.17 8.06 -10.18
CA ASP A 557 -26.17 6.88 -11.06
C ASP A 557 -26.14 7.27 -12.56
N TYR A 558 -26.30 8.56 -12.88
CA TYR A 558 -26.19 9.11 -14.24
C TYR A 558 -24.76 9.50 -14.64
N LEU A 559 -23.76 9.27 -13.77
CA LEU A 559 -22.34 9.40 -14.09
C LEU A 559 -21.89 8.30 -15.07
#